data_AF-A0A957EC12-F1
#
_entry.id   AF-A0A957EC12-F1
#
_cell.length_a   1.000
_cell.length_b   1.000
_cell.length_c   1.000
_cell.angle_alpha   90.00
_cell.angle_beta   90.00
_cell.angle_gamma   90.00
#
_symmetry.space_group_name_H-M   'P 1'
#
loop_
_entity.id
_entity.type
_entity.pdbx_description
1 polymer ?
#
loop_
_entity_poly.entity_id
_entity_poly.type
_entity_poly.pdbx_seq_one_letter_code
_entity_poly.pdbx_strand_id
1 'polypeptide(L)'
;MNAKKSPQYQINLNLINKDPKGPSPALQAYVFSKNGTLLGSAPVEKDTAVVRLPENLNGHNVDVILGPQTEKDQPAPTAGALKRMGAYVKPTQYLLEKPQLDLNVPIEIFPNWCFCFVHGRLVKRVTLPDGTIGEFAVCHARVHICEVDYIPLVIAKLPDSILLRLREDILDKLKLYPWPPVPPIPDPGPRRVVEQVQMARVSPIASFSAVQQNSLMALSGVTAVSQVRYQLSNLSEIIKIYLCDWLYLWPYFTKECFRTVEVDNEGRFSALFAYDCKDKPDLYFWVEQFNEGAWHTVYKPSIGCGTHWNYECGTEVVINVPGAVACQEAPYDIPRGVT
;
A
#
# COMPACT_ATOMS: atom_id res chain seq x y z
N MET A 1 -13.05 -24.37 38.48
CA MET A 1 -13.06 -24.76 37.05
C MET A 1 -11.62 -24.81 36.58
N ASN A 2 -11.09 -26.01 36.33
CA ASN A 2 -9.70 -26.18 35.88
C ASN A 2 -9.56 -25.62 34.46
N ALA A 3 -8.66 -24.65 34.27
CA ALA A 3 -8.26 -24.20 32.94
C ALA A 3 -7.64 -25.39 32.20
N LYS A 4 -8.38 -25.98 31.26
CA LYS A 4 -7.83 -26.98 30.34
C LYS A 4 -6.63 -26.33 29.64
N LYS A 5 -5.43 -26.88 29.86
CA LYS A 5 -4.21 -26.41 29.19
C LYS A 5 -4.37 -26.66 27.69
N SER A 6 -4.36 -25.59 26.88
CA SER A 6 -4.39 -25.71 25.43
C SER A 6 -3.20 -26.55 24.94
N PRO A 7 -3.42 -27.53 24.04
CA PRO A 7 -2.36 -28.36 23.49
C PRO A 7 -1.31 -27.53 22.74
N GLN A 8 -0.08 -28.04 22.73
CA GLN A 8 1.06 -27.40 22.11
C GLN A 8 1.25 -27.96 20.69
N TYR A 9 1.36 -27.07 19.72
CA TYR A 9 1.70 -27.36 18.34
C TYR A 9 3.14 -26.92 18.08
N GLN A 10 4.00 -27.89 17.85
CA GLN A 10 5.44 -27.70 17.67
C GLN A 10 5.76 -27.58 16.18
N ILE A 11 6.41 -26.50 15.81
CA ILE A 11 6.84 -26.21 14.45
C ILE A 11 8.36 -26.25 14.46
N ASN A 12 8.93 -27.27 13.83
CA ASN A 12 10.37 -27.43 13.71
C ASN A 12 10.82 -26.82 12.38
N LEU A 13 11.79 -25.94 12.43
CA LEU A 13 12.41 -25.32 11.26
C LEU A 13 13.72 -26.02 10.94
N ASN A 14 13.95 -26.23 9.65
CA ASN A 14 15.26 -26.55 9.12
C ASN A 14 15.59 -25.50 8.04
N LEU A 15 16.42 -24.53 8.41
CA LEU A 15 16.87 -23.46 7.52
C LEU A 15 17.99 -23.97 6.62
N ILE A 16 17.65 -24.20 5.35
CA ILE A 16 18.59 -24.66 4.33
C ILE A 16 19.48 -23.47 3.90
N ASN A 17 20.74 -23.76 3.54
CA ASN A 17 21.76 -22.78 3.11
C ASN A 17 22.09 -21.68 4.12
N LYS A 18 21.78 -21.90 5.39
CA LYS A 18 22.18 -21.03 6.48
C LYS A 18 23.71 -21.00 6.60
N ASP A 19 24.31 -19.83 6.44
CA ASP A 19 25.72 -19.63 6.80
C ASP A 19 25.88 -19.86 8.32
N PRO A 20 26.72 -20.81 8.76
CA PRO A 20 26.95 -21.09 10.18
C PRO A 20 27.42 -19.88 11.00
N LYS A 21 28.01 -18.87 10.36
CA LYS A 21 28.49 -17.63 10.99
C LYS A 21 27.65 -16.40 10.62
N GLY A 22 26.65 -16.56 9.75
CA GLY A 22 25.80 -15.47 9.29
C GLY A 22 24.68 -15.12 10.29
N PRO A 23 24.20 -13.87 10.28
CA PRO A 23 23.01 -13.50 11.05
C PRO A 23 21.80 -14.30 10.54
N SER A 24 21.04 -14.89 11.47
CA SER A 24 19.76 -15.53 11.17
C SER A 24 18.63 -14.51 11.32
N PRO A 25 17.61 -14.51 10.44
CA PRO A 25 16.46 -13.65 10.64
C PRO A 25 15.77 -14.02 11.96
N ALA A 26 15.37 -13.01 12.73
CA ALA A 26 14.54 -13.19 13.90
C ALA A 26 13.12 -13.57 13.43
N LEU A 27 12.81 -14.86 13.51
CA LEU A 27 11.56 -15.43 12.99
C LEU A 27 10.53 -15.65 14.09
N GLN A 28 9.26 -15.48 13.73
CA GLN A 28 8.12 -15.88 14.53
C GLN A 28 7.16 -16.71 13.68
N ALA A 29 6.66 -17.78 14.28
CA ALA A 29 5.65 -18.62 13.67
C ALA A 29 4.26 -18.12 14.07
N TYR A 30 3.43 -17.85 13.07
CA TYR A 30 2.04 -17.43 13.22
C TYR A 30 1.13 -18.50 12.67
N VAL A 31 0.04 -18.81 13.36
CA VAL A 31 -0.97 -19.77 12.92
C VAL A 31 -2.27 -19.03 12.69
N PHE A 32 -2.75 -19.03 11.45
CA PHE A 32 -4.00 -18.39 11.05
C PHE A 32 -5.04 -19.43 10.64
N SER A 33 -6.31 -19.12 10.87
CA SER A 33 -7.41 -19.81 10.21
C SER A 33 -7.42 -19.49 8.71
N LYS A 34 -8.15 -20.27 7.90
CA LYS A 34 -8.36 -19.97 6.47
C LYS A 34 -9.03 -18.62 6.22
N ASN A 35 -9.73 -18.08 7.21
CA ASN A 35 -10.39 -16.78 7.13
C ASN A 35 -9.47 -15.62 7.55
N GLY A 36 -8.20 -15.89 7.87
CA GLY A 36 -7.21 -14.86 8.25
C GLY A 36 -7.22 -14.46 9.73
N THR A 37 -8.05 -15.09 10.58
CA THR A 37 -8.02 -14.87 12.03
C THR A 37 -6.79 -15.53 12.66
N LEU A 38 -6.03 -14.78 13.48
CA LEU A 38 -4.90 -15.31 14.22
C LEU A 38 -5.37 -16.27 15.31
N LEU A 39 -4.86 -17.50 15.30
CA LEU A 39 -5.16 -18.55 16.27
C LEU A 39 -4.09 -18.64 17.37
N GLY A 40 -2.85 -18.29 17.05
CA GLY A 40 -1.74 -18.22 17.99
C GLY A 40 -0.41 -17.91 17.29
N SER A 41 0.60 -17.51 18.06
CA SER A 41 1.95 -17.32 17.55
C SER A 41 3.01 -17.59 18.62
N ALA A 42 4.25 -17.87 18.20
CA ALA A 42 5.40 -18.06 19.08
C ALA A 42 6.71 -17.73 18.34
N PRO A 43 7.71 -17.12 19.01
CA PRO A 43 9.02 -16.91 18.42
C PRO A 43 9.68 -18.25 18.07
N VAL A 44 10.51 -18.24 17.02
CA VAL A 44 11.34 -19.40 16.65
C VAL A 44 12.64 -19.31 17.44
N GLU A 45 12.78 -20.19 18.43
CA GLU A 45 13.99 -20.30 19.26
C GLU A 45 14.67 -21.62 18.98
N LYS A 46 15.99 -21.60 18.70
CA LYS A 46 16.76 -22.82 18.37
C LYS A 46 16.05 -23.68 17.30
N ASP A 47 15.60 -23.00 16.24
CA ASP A 47 14.90 -23.59 15.11
C ASP A 47 13.58 -24.31 15.48
N THR A 48 12.96 -23.98 16.62
CA THR A 48 11.65 -24.52 17.03
C THR A 48 10.72 -23.40 17.51
N ALA A 49 9.46 -23.44 17.11
CA ALA A 49 8.39 -22.62 17.68
C ALA A 49 7.30 -23.49 18.29
N VAL A 50 6.82 -23.13 19.48
CA VAL A 50 5.77 -23.88 20.18
C VAL A 50 4.55 -23.00 20.36
N VAL A 51 3.55 -23.20 19.50
CA VAL A 51 2.31 -22.41 19.48
C VAL A 51 1.22 -23.15 20.26
N ARG A 52 0.52 -22.48 21.15
CA ARG A 52 -0.62 -23.08 21.87
C ARG A 52 -1.89 -22.90 21.05
N LEU A 53 -2.56 -24.00 20.71
CA LEU A 53 -3.79 -23.98 19.93
C LEU A 53 -4.92 -24.68 20.69
N PRO A 54 -6.16 -24.19 20.62
CA PRO A 54 -7.33 -24.87 21.20
C PRO A 54 -7.57 -26.29 20.66
N GLU A 55 -8.03 -27.22 21.52
CA GLU A 55 -8.36 -28.62 21.14
C GLU A 55 -9.45 -28.72 20.07
N ASN A 56 -10.42 -27.79 20.07
CA ASN A 56 -11.54 -27.78 19.14
C ASN A 56 -11.14 -27.47 17.68
N LEU A 57 -9.88 -27.12 17.43
CA LEU A 57 -9.33 -26.93 16.09
C LEU A 57 -8.80 -28.23 15.47
N ASN A 58 -8.87 -29.37 16.16
CA ASN A 58 -8.41 -30.64 15.63
C ASN A 58 -9.10 -30.97 14.29
N GLY A 59 -8.32 -31.28 13.25
CA GLY A 59 -8.80 -31.54 11.90
C GLY A 59 -9.08 -30.28 11.06
N HIS A 60 -8.96 -29.08 11.62
CA HIS A 60 -9.15 -27.85 10.84
C HIS A 60 -7.93 -27.51 9.98
N ASN A 61 -8.19 -26.94 8.81
CA ASN A 61 -7.15 -26.36 7.96
C ASN A 61 -6.69 -25.02 8.52
N VAL A 62 -5.38 -24.84 8.64
CA VAL A 62 -4.71 -23.64 9.12
C VAL A 62 -3.59 -23.24 8.16
N ASP A 63 -3.21 -21.98 8.19
CA ASP A 63 -2.02 -21.46 7.52
C ASP A 63 -0.95 -21.20 8.58
N VAL A 64 0.18 -21.92 8.52
CA VAL A 64 1.37 -21.60 9.31
C VAL A 64 2.22 -20.63 8.50
N ILE A 65 2.49 -19.46 9.05
CA ILE A 65 3.22 -18.38 8.39
C ILE A 65 4.47 -18.04 9.21
N LEU A 66 5.63 -18.04 8.56
CA LEU A 66 6.91 -17.63 9.17
C LEU A 66 7.22 -16.21 8.73
N GLY A 67 7.26 -15.29 9.70
CA GLY A 67 7.46 -13.87 9.43
C GLY A 67 8.35 -13.18 10.46
N PRO A 68 8.41 -11.84 10.44
CA PRO A 68 9.23 -11.08 11.38
C PRO A 68 8.77 -11.34 12.81
N GLN A 69 9.72 -11.42 13.72
CA GLN A 69 9.44 -11.41 15.16
C GLN A 69 8.94 -10.03 15.59
N THR A 70 7.83 -10.00 16.34
CA THR A 70 7.32 -8.78 16.98
C THR A 70 7.71 -8.72 18.44
N GLU A 71 7.80 -7.51 18.99
CA GLU A 71 7.96 -7.32 20.43
C GLU A 71 6.67 -7.68 21.18
N LYS A 72 6.78 -7.90 22.49
CA LYS A 72 5.72 -8.46 23.35
C LYS A 72 4.45 -7.59 23.40
N ASP A 73 4.59 -6.28 23.17
CA ASP A 73 3.51 -5.29 23.24
C ASP A 73 3.06 -4.78 21.86
N GLN A 74 3.69 -5.28 20.78
CA GLN A 74 3.28 -4.98 19.42
C GLN A 74 2.24 -6.01 18.97
N PRO A 75 1.13 -5.58 18.33
CA PRO A 75 0.18 -6.54 17.81
C PRO A 75 0.78 -7.31 16.64
N ALA A 76 0.38 -8.58 16.55
CA ALA A 76 0.78 -9.44 15.46
C ALA A 76 0.29 -8.89 14.10
N PRO A 77 1.11 -8.96 13.04
CA PRO A 77 0.69 -8.58 11.70
C PRO A 77 -0.46 -9.47 11.19
N THR A 78 -1.27 -8.95 10.26
CA THR A 78 -2.32 -9.75 9.60
C THR A 78 -1.70 -10.80 8.67
N ALA A 79 -2.47 -11.85 8.37
CA ALA A 79 -2.01 -12.95 7.51
C ALA A 79 -1.58 -12.47 6.12
N GLY A 80 -2.30 -11.53 5.51
CA GLY A 80 -1.93 -11.04 4.19
C GLY A 80 -0.81 -10.00 4.23
N ALA A 81 -0.69 -9.18 5.30
CA ALA A 81 0.48 -8.32 5.51
C ALA A 81 1.75 -9.19 5.55
N LEU A 82 1.74 -10.30 6.29
CA LEU A 82 2.85 -11.26 6.27
C LEU A 82 3.11 -11.80 4.85
N LYS A 83 2.07 -12.22 4.13
CA LYS A 83 2.19 -12.74 2.75
C LYS A 83 2.83 -11.73 1.80
N ARG A 84 2.47 -10.45 1.91
CA ARG A 84 3.04 -9.38 1.07
C ARG A 84 4.49 -9.08 1.41
N MET A 85 4.86 -9.13 2.68
CA MET A 85 6.24 -9.02 3.15
C MET A 85 7.11 -10.25 2.86
N GLY A 86 6.73 -11.11 1.90
CA GLY A 86 7.50 -12.30 1.54
C GLY A 86 7.60 -13.36 2.64
N ALA A 87 6.68 -13.37 3.61
CA ALA A 87 6.65 -14.43 4.63
C ALA A 87 6.41 -15.80 3.98
N TYR A 88 7.05 -16.84 4.52
CA TYR A 88 6.82 -18.21 4.08
C TYR A 88 5.46 -18.70 4.58
N VAL A 89 4.64 -19.28 3.70
CA VAL A 89 3.31 -19.78 4.04
C VAL A 89 3.24 -21.28 3.79
N LYS A 90 2.84 -22.03 4.82
CA LYS A 90 2.51 -23.45 4.74
C LYS A 90 1.05 -23.69 5.14
N PRO A 91 0.16 -23.88 4.16
CA PRO A 91 -1.16 -24.46 4.40
C PRO A 91 -1.00 -25.89 4.96
N THR A 92 -1.68 -26.21 6.06
CA THR A 92 -1.64 -27.55 6.67
C THR A 92 -2.93 -27.82 7.44
N GLN A 93 -3.13 -29.08 7.85
CA GLN A 93 -4.19 -29.47 8.77
C GLN A 93 -3.60 -29.61 10.17
N TYR A 94 -4.25 -29.01 11.18
CA TYR A 94 -3.84 -29.18 12.57
C TYR A 94 -4.41 -30.48 13.14
N LEU A 95 -3.55 -31.37 13.63
CA LEU A 95 -3.94 -32.68 14.17
C LEU A 95 -3.34 -32.87 15.57
N LEU A 96 -4.16 -33.18 16.56
CA LEU A 96 -3.71 -33.42 17.94
C LEU A 96 -2.83 -34.68 18.06
N GLU A 97 -3.09 -35.69 17.23
CA GLU A 97 -2.31 -36.94 17.19
C GLU A 97 -0.92 -36.72 16.59
N LYS A 98 -0.76 -35.68 15.77
CA LYS A 98 0.52 -35.29 15.15
C LYS A 98 0.77 -33.80 15.40
N PRO A 99 1.14 -33.42 16.63
CA PRO A 99 1.29 -32.02 17.03
C PRO A 99 2.61 -31.40 16.53
N GLN A 100 3.30 -32.04 15.58
CA GLN A 100 4.59 -31.62 15.06
C GLN A 100 4.50 -31.35 13.56
N LEU A 101 5.04 -30.19 13.15
CA LEU A 101 5.17 -29.78 11.76
C LEU A 101 6.63 -29.45 11.46
N ASP A 102 7.24 -30.22 10.57
CA ASP A 102 8.61 -29.99 10.10
C ASP A 102 8.61 -29.16 8.81
N LEU A 103 9.34 -28.05 8.81
CA LEU A 103 9.46 -27.12 7.70
C LEU A 103 10.91 -27.05 7.22
N ASN A 104 11.14 -27.40 5.96
CA ASN A 104 12.43 -27.22 5.29
C ASN A 104 12.34 -25.97 4.41
N VAL A 105 13.04 -24.91 4.80
CA VAL A 105 12.88 -23.58 4.21
C VAL A 105 14.26 -23.00 3.86
N PRO A 106 14.53 -22.63 2.59
CA PRO A 106 15.76 -21.92 2.24
C PRO A 106 15.78 -20.54 2.91
N ILE A 107 16.89 -20.17 3.56
CA ILE A 107 16.98 -18.91 4.30
C ILE A 107 16.86 -17.68 3.37
N GLU A 108 17.24 -17.82 2.10
CA GLU A 108 17.32 -16.74 1.12
C GLU A 108 15.96 -16.25 0.63
N ILE A 109 14.88 -16.98 0.93
CA ILE A 109 13.52 -16.55 0.56
C ILE A 109 13.01 -15.43 1.47
N PHE A 110 13.55 -15.32 2.68
CA PHE A 110 13.11 -14.30 3.62
C PHE A 110 13.69 -12.94 3.20
N PRO A 111 12.85 -11.92 3.01
CA PRO A 111 13.35 -10.59 2.76
C PRO A 111 13.94 -9.98 4.04
N ASN A 112 14.65 -8.87 3.87
CA ASN A 112 15.02 -8.04 4.99
C ASN A 112 13.78 -7.25 5.40
N TRP A 113 13.25 -7.49 6.60
CA TRP A 113 12.10 -6.75 7.09
C TRP A 113 12.52 -5.42 7.71
N CYS A 114 11.84 -4.36 7.32
CA CYS A 114 11.96 -3.04 7.89
C CYS A 114 10.68 -2.73 8.69
N PHE A 115 10.82 -1.97 9.77
CA PHE A 115 9.68 -1.48 10.53
C PHE A 115 9.44 -0.02 10.18
N CYS A 116 8.18 0.33 9.98
CA CYS A 116 7.77 1.70 9.74
C CYS A 116 6.78 2.22 10.77
N PHE A 117 7.15 3.35 11.38
CA PHE A 117 6.26 4.13 12.21
C PHE A 117 5.49 5.13 11.34
N VAL A 118 4.20 4.86 11.17
CA VAL A 118 3.26 5.74 10.47
C VAL A 118 2.59 6.60 11.52
N HIS A 119 2.58 7.91 11.30
CA HIS A 119 1.83 8.84 12.12
C HIS A 119 1.22 9.94 11.27
N GLY A 120 0.15 10.53 11.78
CA GLY A 120 -0.58 11.53 11.03
C GLY A 120 -1.63 12.25 11.84
N ARG A 121 -2.34 13.16 11.17
CA ARG A 121 -3.41 13.96 11.73
C ARG A 121 -4.62 14.00 10.81
N LEU A 122 -5.80 13.89 11.40
CA LEU A 122 -7.08 14.12 10.78
C LEU A 122 -7.52 15.55 11.04
N VAL A 123 -7.80 16.25 9.96
CA VAL A 123 -8.19 17.66 10.02
C VAL A 123 -9.41 17.92 9.17
N LYS A 124 -10.25 18.84 9.60
CA LYS A 124 -11.31 19.44 8.78
C LYS A 124 -10.90 20.86 8.45
N ARG A 125 -10.72 21.14 7.16
CA ARG A 125 -10.46 22.49 6.68
C ARG A 125 -11.78 23.19 6.37
N VAL A 126 -11.96 24.39 6.90
CA VAL A 126 -13.15 25.22 6.69
C VAL A 126 -12.71 26.63 6.33
N THR A 127 -13.35 27.23 5.34
CA THR A 127 -13.13 28.63 4.98
C THR A 127 -13.81 29.53 6.02
N LEU A 128 -13.03 30.38 6.68
CA LEU A 128 -13.51 31.36 7.66
C LEU A 128 -14.11 32.61 6.97
N PRO A 129 -14.92 33.44 7.66
CA PRO A 129 -15.57 34.62 7.07
C PRO A 129 -14.59 35.68 6.57
N ASP A 130 -13.37 35.69 7.10
CA ASP A 130 -12.27 36.56 6.66
C ASP A 130 -11.54 36.03 5.41
N GLY A 131 -11.98 34.88 4.86
CA GLY A 131 -11.40 34.22 3.69
C GLY A 131 -10.19 33.33 3.99
N THR A 132 -9.78 33.21 5.26
CA THR A 132 -8.69 32.30 5.65
C THR A 132 -9.19 30.86 5.80
N ILE A 133 -8.27 29.89 5.82
CA ILE A 133 -8.62 28.47 6.04
C ILE A 133 -8.33 28.11 7.49
N GLY A 134 -9.37 27.82 8.26
CA GLY A 134 -9.26 27.22 9.58
C GLY A 134 -9.05 25.71 9.49
N GLU A 135 -8.14 25.18 10.31
CA GLU A 135 -7.87 23.74 10.41
C GLU A 135 -8.30 23.24 11.78
N PHE A 136 -9.29 22.34 11.82
CA PHE A 136 -9.86 21.82 13.06
C PHE A 136 -9.59 20.32 13.18
N ALA A 137 -9.23 19.85 14.38
CA ALA A 137 -9.02 18.43 14.64
C ALA A 137 -10.32 17.62 14.49
N VAL A 138 -10.20 16.38 14.02
CA VAL A 138 -11.29 15.40 13.95
C VAL A 138 -11.05 14.31 14.99
N CYS A 139 -11.99 14.09 15.90
CA CYS A 139 -11.91 13.07 16.96
C CYS A 139 -13.12 12.12 16.90
N HIS A 140 -13.14 11.16 17.82
CA HIS A 140 -14.07 10.03 17.81
C HIS A 140 -14.04 9.30 16.46
N ALA A 141 -12.85 9.24 15.87
CA ALA A 141 -12.62 8.67 14.56
C ALA A 141 -11.63 7.52 14.67
N ARG A 142 -11.66 6.64 13.68
CA ARG A 142 -10.67 5.61 13.48
C ARG A 142 -10.14 5.65 12.06
N VAL A 143 -8.83 5.50 11.93
CA VAL A 143 -8.14 5.45 10.66
C VAL A 143 -7.82 4.00 10.34
N HIS A 144 -8.23 3.57 9.16
CA HIS A 144 -7.82 2.32 8.59
C HIS A 144 -6.62 2.57 7.71
N ILE A 145 -5.51 1.91 8.07
CA ILE A 145 -4.24 2.02 7.39
C ILE A 145 -4.06 0.76 6.57
N CYS A 146 -3.99 0.94 5.26
CA CYS A 146 -3.86 -0.13 4.30
C CYS A 146 -2.61 0.09 3.46
N GLU A 147 -2.04 -1.01 3.00
CA GLU A 147 -1.01 -0.98 1.96
C GLU A 147 -1.65 -1.46 0.64
N VAL A 148 -1.21 -0.87 -0.46
CA VAL A 148 -1.68 -1.11 -1.83
C VAL A 148 -0.61 -1.86 -2.62
N ASP A 149 -1.02 -2.69 -3.58
CA ASP A 149 -0.09 -3.46 -4.41
C ASP A 149 0.89 -2.56 -5.18
N TYR A 150 2.18 -2.95 -5.14
CA TYR A 150 3.24 -2.34 -5.94
C TYR A 150 2.91 -2.39 -7.44
N ILE A 151 2.99 -1.24 -8.12
CA ILE A 151 2.53 -1.07 -9.50
C ILE A 151 3.11 -2.11 -10.49
N PRO A 152 4.42 -2.42 -10.48
CA PRO A 152 4.98 -3.50 -11.29
C PRO A 152 4.34 -4.87 -11.07
N LEU A 153 3.93 -5.22 -9.84
CA LEU A 153 3.21 -6.47 -9.58
C LEU A 153 1.81 -6.45 -10.21
N VAL A 154 1.15 -5.30 -10.21
CA VAL A 154 -0.14 -5.13 -10.91
C VAL A 154 0.07 -5.27 -12.41
N ILE A 155 1.05 -4.55 -12.98
CA ILE A 155 1.41 -4.60 -14.40
C ILE A 155 1.74 -6.03 -14.84
N ALA A 156 2.41 -6.84 -14.00
CA ALA A 156 2.71 -8.23 -14.30
C ALA A 156 1.45 -9.11 -14.48
N LYS A 157 0.34 -8.75 -13.82
CA LYS A 157 -0.93 -9.50 -13.82
C LYS A 157 -1.98 -8.95 -14.78
N LEU A 158 -1.78 -7.74 -15.33
CA LEU A 158 -2.77 -7.12 -16.20
C LEU A 158 -3.03 -7.97 -17.47
N PRO A 159 -4.30 -8.12 -17.89
CA PRO A 159 -4.64 -8.68 -19.18
C PRO A 159 -4.01 -7.87 -20.33
N ASP A 160 -3.69 -8.54 -21.43
CA ASP A 160 -2.99 -7.93 -22.56
C ASP A 160 -3.76 -6.74 -23.16
N SER A 161 -5.09 -6.81 -23.22
CA SER A 161 -5.93 -5.70 -23.69
C SER A 161 -5.82 -4.46 -22.81
N ILE A 162 -5.67 -4.65 -21.49
CA ILE A 162 -5.52 -3.56 -20.53
C ILE A 162 -4.12 -2.97 -20.60
N LEU A 163 -3.08 -3.79 -20.81
CA LEU A 163 -1.73 -3.27 -21.04
C LEU A 163 -1.64 -2.41 -22.29
N LEU A 164 -2.24 -2.85 -23.39
CA LEU A 164 -2.23 -2.10 -24.64
C LEU A 164 -3.01 -0.79 -24.49
N ARG A 165 -4.13 -0.80 -23.77
CA ARG A 165 -4.84 0.44 -23.41
C ARG A 165 -3.96 1.38 -22.57
N LEU A 166 -3.31 0.86 -21.53
CA LEU A 166 -2.43 1.65 -20.66
C LEU A 166 -1.25 2.26 -21.43
N ARG A 167 -0.69 1.53 -22.39
CA ARG A 167 0.31 2.05 -23.32
C ARG A 167 -0.21 3.29 -24.05
N GLU A 168 -1.35 3.18 -24.72
CA GLU A 168 -1.91 4.32 -25.47
C GLU A 168 -2.26 5.49 -24.54
N ASP A 169 -2.83 5.22 -23.36
CA ASP A 169 -3.19 6.25 -22.38
C ASP A 169 -1.97 7.01 -21.85
N ILE A 170 -0.82 6.33 -21.61
CA ILE A 170 0.43 6.98 -21.21
C ILE A 170 0.97 7.86 -22.34
N LEU A 171 1.00 7.35 -23.57
CA LEU A 171 1.49 8.09 -24.73
C LEU A 171 0.62 9.32 -25.01
N ASP A 172 -0.70 9.21 -24.83
CA ASP A 172 -1.65 10.32 -24.96
C ASP A 172 -1.46 11.35 -23.84
N LYS A 173 -1.41 10.92 -22.57
CA LYS A 173 -1.23 11.81 -21.41
C LYS A 173 0.06 12.62 -21.51
N LEU A 174 1.13 12.00 -22.02
CA LEU A 174 2.42 12.65 -22.22
C LEU A 174 2.53 13.34 -23.59
N LYS A 175 1.48 13.27 -24.42
CA LYS A 175 1.38 13.87 -25.76
C LYS A 175 2.56 13.50 -26.66
N LEU A 176 2.94 12.22 -26.63
CA LEU A 176 4.08 11.69 -27.40
C LEU A 176 3.70 11.17 -28.78
N TYR A 177 2.43 11.27 -29.16
CA TYR A 177 2.08 11.15 -30.55
C TYR A 177 2.79 12.27 -31.33
N PRO A 178 3.53 11.94 -32.41
CA PRO A 178 3.97 12.98 -33.33
C PRO A 178 2.71 13.68 -33.82
N TRP A 179 2.57 14.97 -33.49
CA TRP A 179 1.55 15.81 -34.12
C TRP A 179 1.79 15.68 -35.63
N PRO A 180 0.76 15.45 -36.47
CA PRO A 180 0.95 15.53 -37.91
C PRO A 180 1.63 16.87 -38.21
N PRO A 181 2.66 16.90 -39.09
CA PRO A 181 3.32 18.15 -39.42
C PRO A 181 2.23 19.16 -39.79
N VAL A 182 2.22 20.31 -39.12
CA VAL A 182 1.36 21.42 -39.52
C VAL A 182 1.63 21.62 -41.01
N PRO A 183 0.63 21.46 -41.91
CA PRO A 183 0.86 21.71 -43.33
C PRO A 183 1.47 23.09 -43.47
N PRO A 184 2.46 23.30 -44.37
CA PRO A 184 3.08 24.60 -44.55
C PRO A 184 1.96 25.62 -44.74
N ILE A 185 1.87 26.57 -43.82
CA ILE A 185 0.94 27.68 -43.92
C ILE A 185 1.28 28.36 -45.25
N PRO A 186 0.33 28.52 -46.19
CA PRO A 186 0.57 29.27 -47.42
C PRO A 186 1.15 30.62 -47.04
N ASP A 187 2.32 30.94 -47.61
CA ASP A 187 3.16 32.08 -47.25
C ASP A 187 2.30 33.34 -47.05
N PRO A 188 2.14 33.83 -45.80
CA PRO A 188 1.40 35.06 -45.60
C PRO A 188 2.28 36.17 -46.12
N GLY A 189 1.86 36.78 -47.23
CA GLY A 189 2.52 37.96 -47.81
C GLY A 189 2.91 38.99 -46.73
N PRO A 190 3.88 39.86 -47.03
CA PRO A 190 4.75 40.47 -46.04
C PRO A 190 3.95 41.23 -44.97
N ARG A 191 3.90 40.68 -43.76
CA ARG A 191 3.40 41.39 -42.57
C ARG A 191 4.32 41.21 -41.37
N ARG A 192 4.88 42.36 -41.00
CA ARG A 192 5.37 42.86 -39.70
C ARG A 192 5.82 41.80 -38.69
N VAL A 193 7.11 41.92 -38.32
CA VAL A 193 7.74 41.30 -37.16
C VAL A 193 6.84 41.46 -35.94
N VAL A 194 6.11 40.41 -35.60
CA VAL A 194 5.59 40.19 -34.25
C VAL A 194 6.60 39.26 -33.62
N GLU A 195 7.24 39.73 -32.54
CA GLU A 195 8.17 38.95 -31.73
C GLU A 195 7.62 37.55 -31.49
N GLN A 196 8.29 36.54 -32.04
CA GLN A 196 8.05 35.16 -31.68
C GLN A 196 8.47 34.97 -30.23
N VAL A 197 7.51 35.06 -29.32
CA VAL A 197 7.66 34.41 -28.02
C VAL A 197 7.64 32.90 -28.30
N GLN A 198 8.83 32.34 -28.56
CA GLN A 198 9.06 30.91 -28.40
C GLN A 198 8.83 30.58 -26.94
N MET A 199 7.58 30.24 -26.58
CA MET A 199 7.36 29.43 -25.39
C MET A 199 8.10 28.12 -25.63
N ALA A 200 9.30 28.00 -25.07
CA ALA A 200 9.99 26.74 -24.93
C ALA A 200 9.00 25.78 -24.25
N ARG A 201 8.43 24.85 -25.02
CA ARG A 201 7.74 23.69 -24.45
C ARG A 201 8.80 22.91 -23.72
N VAL A 202 8.95 23.16 -22.42
CA VAL A 202 9.67 22.26 -21.53
C VAL A 202 8.99 20.91 -21.69
N SER A 203 9.64 19.99 -22.40
CA SER A 203 9.08 18.66 -22.59
C SER A 203 9.04 18.00 -21.22
N PRO A 204 7.88 17.51 -20.75
CA PRO A 204 7.75 16.89 -19.43
C PRO A 204 8.73 15.71 -19.24
N ILE A 205 9.22 15.14 -20.35
CA ILE A 205 10.21 14.07 -20.41
C ILE A 205 11.57 14.45 -19.80
N ALA A 206 11.97 15.73 -19.88
CA ALA A 206 13.29 16.17 -19.42
C ALA A 206 13.48 16.05 -17.89
N SER A 207 12.37 16.01 -17.14
CA SER A 207 12.36 15.82 -15.69
C SER A 207 12.40 14.34 -15.26
N PHE A 208 12.32 13.40 -16.21
CA PHE A 208 12.36 11.97 -15.92
C PHE A 208 13.78 11.42 -15.91
N SER A 209 13.99 10.32 -15.20
CA SER A 209 15.26 9.58 -15.20
C SER A 209 15.58 9.01 -16.60
N ALA A 210 16.87 8.78 -16.87
CA ALA A 210 17.30 8.20 -18.15
C ALA A 210 16.61 6.86 -18.47
N VAL A 211 16.34 6.03 -17.46
CA VAL A 211 15.61 4.76 -17.62
C VAL A 211 14.18 5.01 -18.10
N GLN A 212 13.46 5.93 -17.45
CA GLN A 212 12.10 6.29 -17.84
C GLN A 212 12.06 6.90 -19.24
N GLN A 213 13.01 7.79 -19.58
CA GLN A 213 13.12 8.37 -20.92
C GLN A 213 13.31 7.28 -21.99
N ASN A 214 14.23 6.34 -21.77
CA ASN A 214 14.48 5.23 -22.68
C ASN A 214 13.26 4.31 -22.81
N SER A 215 12.60 3.97 -21.70
CA SER A 215 11.40 3.14 -21.71
C SER A 215 10.25 3.81 -22.43
N LEU A 216 10.10 5.12 -22.26
CA LEU A 216 9.05 5.91 -22.92
C LEU A 216 9.27 6.02 -24.42
N MET A 217 10.51 6.26 -24.86
CA MET A 217 10.87 6.22 -26.29
C MET A 217 10.60 4.84 -26.88
N ALA A 218 11.03 3.77 -26.21
CA ALA A 218 10.80 2.40 -26.65
C ALA A 218 9.31 2.05 -26.72
N LEU A 219 8.50 2.51 -25.76
CA LEU A 219 7.07 2.20 -25.69
C LEU A 219 6.31 2.62 -26.95
N SER A 220 6.71 3.72 -27.60
CA SER A 220 6.05 4.21 -28.82
C SER A 220 6.24 3.28 -30.03
N GLY A 221 7.37 2.58 -30.14
CA GLY A 221 7.69 1.70 -31.28
C GLY A 221 7.41 0.21 -31.06
N VAL A 222 7.19 -0.22 -29.83
CA VAL A 222 7.03 -1.63 -29.47
C VAL A 222 5.58 -2.10 -29.66
N THR A 223 5.40 -3.23 -30.35
CA THR A 223 4.09 -3.89 -30.55
C THR A 223 3.96 -5.22 -29.80
N ALA A 224 5.08 -5.86 -29.44
CA ALA A 224 5.06 -7.11 -28.69
C ALA A 224 4.63 -6.89 -27.24
N VAL A 225 3.56 -7.56 -26.79
CA VAL A 225 2.96 -7.36 -25.46
C VAL A 225 3.96 -7.61 -24.32
N SER A 226 4.84 -8.60 -24.45
CA SER A 226 5.88 -8.89 -23.44
C SER A 226 6.83 -7.70 -23.26
N GLN A 227 7.20 -7.02 -24.34
CA GLN A 227 8.02 -5.82 -24.28
C GLN A 227 7.23 -4.61 -23.78
N VAL A 228 5.96 -4.46 -24.17
CA VAL A 228 5.08 -3.42 -23.60
C VAL A 228 5.01 -3.55 -22.07
N ARG A 229 4.80 -4.78 -21.56
CA ARG A 229 4.76 -5.07 -20.12
C ARG A 229 6.06 -4.69 -19.41
N TYR A 230 7.20 -5.03 -20.01
CA TYR A 230 8.53 -4.66 -19.50
C TYR A 230 8.72 -3.14 -19.44
N GLN A 231 8.40 -2.42 -20.53
CA GLN A 231 8.56 -0.97 -20.55
C GLN A 231 7.62 -0.27 -19.58
N LEU A 232 6.36 -0.70 -19.48
CA LEU A 232 5.39 -0.16 -18.53
C LEU A 232 5.84 -0.38 -17.07
N SER A 233 6.46 -1.51 -16.77
CA SER A 233 6.99 -1.79 -15.43
C SER A 233 8.06 -0.76 -15.02
N ASN A 234 8.90 -0.32 -15.97
CA ASN A 234 9.92 0.72 -15.75
C ASN A 234 9.34 2.16 -15.68
N LEU A 235 8.05 2.32 -16.00
CA LEU A 235 7.33 3.59 -15.96
C LEU A 235 6.39 3.68 -14.75
N SER A 236 6.50 2.79 -13.76
CA SER A 236 5.66 2.75 -12.55
C SER A 236 5.55 4.11 -11.83
N GLU A 237 6.67 4.81 -11.70
CA GLU A 237 6.76 6.15 -11.10
C GLU A 237 5.99 7.23 -11.87
N ILE A 238 5.79 7.06 -13.18
CA ILE A 238 4.96 7.94 -14.00
C ILE A 238 3.50 7.48 -13.92
N ILE A 239 3.27 6.16 -13.96
CA ILE A 239 1.93 5.58 -13.89
C ILE A 239 1.21 6.01 -12.62
N LYS A 240 1.88 5.99 -11.46
CA LYS A 240 1.27 6.39 -10.18
C LYS A 240 0.76 7.83 -10.17
N ILE A 241 1.43 8.75 -10.88
CA ILE A 241 1.05 10.18 -10.95
C ILE A 241 -0.31 10.32 -11.64
N TYR A 242 -0.55 9.53 -12.68
CA TYR A 242 -1.77 9.59 -13.49
C TYR A 242 -2.81 8.53 -13.11
N LEU A 243 -2.52 7.67 -12.15
CA LEU A 243 -3.41 6.56 -11.78
C LEU A 243 -4.78 7.04 -11.30
N CYS A 244 -4.86 8.25 -10.74
CA CYS A 244 -6.13 8.89 -10.38
C CYS A 244 -7.09 9.09 -11.58
N ASP A 245 -6.56 9.29 -12.79
CA ASP A 245 -7.36 9.48 -14.01
C ASP A 245 -7.78 8.14 -14.65
N TRP A 246 -7.07 7.06 -14.36
CA TRP A 246 -7.25 5.76 -15.01
C TRP A 246 -8.08 4.80 -14.16
N LEU A 247 -9.37 5.13 -14.02
CA LEU A 247 -10.34 4.37 -13.21
C LEU A 247 -10.39 2.87 -13.54
N TYR A 248 -10.17 2.51 -14.81
CA TYR A 248 -10.22 1.12 -15.26
C TYR A 248 -9.08 0.25 -14.68
N LEU A 249 -8.01 0.86 -14.17
CA LEU A 249 -6.91 0.12 -13.53
C LEU A 249 -7.21 -0.22 -12.08
N TRP A 250 -8.07 0.56 -11.40
CA TRP A 250 -8.30 0.41 -9.95
C TRP A 250 -8.77 -0.98 -9.52
N PRO A 251 -9.64 -1.70 -10.27
CA PRO A 251 -10.05 -3.05 -9.90
C PRO A 251 -8.90 -4.08 -9.85
N TYR A 252 -7.75 -3.79 -10.45
CA TYR A 252 -6.59 -4.67 -10.47
C TYR A 252 -5.64 -4.45 -9.27
N PHE A 253 -5.87 -3.39 -8.48
CA PHE A 253 -5.11 -3.15 -7.26
C PHE A 253 -5.79 -3.85 -6.09
N THR A 254 -5.04 -4.66 -5.37
CA THR A 254 -5.45 -5.15 -4.06
C THR A 254 -5.06 -4.11 -3.01
N LYS A 255 -5.92 -3.92 -2.02
CA LYS A 255 -5.55 -3.24 -0.78
C LYS A 255 -5.76 -4.20 0.37
N GLU A 256 -4.86 -4.15 1.33
CA GLU A 256 -5.02 -4.88 2.57
C GLU A 256 -4.69 -3.97 3.75
N CYS A 257 -5.65 -3.90 4.65
CA CYS A 257 -5.62 -3.06 5.83
C CYS A 257 -5.03 -3.86 6.98
N PHE A 258 -3.85 -3.45 7.42
CA PHE A 258 -3.10 -4.14 8.46
C PHE A 258 -3.41 -3.59 9.85
N ARG A 259 -3.98 -2.38 9.93
CA ARG A 259 -4.31 -1.74 11.21
C ARG A 259 -5.52 -0.82 11.08
N THR A 260 -6.36 -0.84 12.11
CA THR A 260 -7.32 0.22 12.39
C THR A 260 -6.90 0.84 13.73
N VAL A 261 -6.75 2.16 13.76
CA VAL A 261 -6.30 2.90 14.94
C VAL A 261 -7.29 3.99 15.30
N GLU A 262 -7.59 4.11 16.59
CA GLU A 262 -8.40 5.21 17.12
C GLU A 262 -7.58 6.51 17.08
N VAL A 263 -8.30 7.61 16.85
CA VAL A 263 -7.75 8.95 16.75
C VAL A 263 -7.94 9.67 18.08
N ASP A 264 -6.90 10.37 18.55
CA ASP A 264 -6.98 11.14 19.79
C ASP A 264 -7.77 12.45 19.64
N ASN A 265 -7.88 13.22 20.74
CA ASN A 265 -8.67 14.45 20.77
C ASN A 265 -8.03 15.59 19.96
N GLU A 266 -6.73 15.47 19.66
CA GLU A 266 -5.96 16.39 18.83
C GLU A 266 -5.98 15.97 17.35
N GLY A 267 -6.73 14.92 17.01
CA GLY A 267 -6.87 14.39 15.68
C GLY A 267 -5.70 13.52 15.24
N ARG A 268 -4.80 13.11 16.13
CA ARG A 268 -3.60 12.34 15.77
C ARG A 268 -3.84 10.84 15.83
N PHE A 269 -3.08 10.12 15.01
CA PHE A 269 -3.04 8.67 14.99
C PHE A 269 -1.62 8.18 14.74
N SER A 270 -1.32 6.96 15.18
CA SER A 270 -0.05 6.30 14.84
C SER A 270 -0.16 4.78 14.82
N ALA A 271 0.71 4.15 14.04
CA ALA A 271 0.84 2.70 13.96
C ALA A 271 2.26 2.30 13.60
N LEU A 272 2.69 1.15 14.10
CA LEU A 272 3.89 0.46 13.64
C LEU A 272 3.46 -0.69 12.73
N PHE A 273 4.13 -0.85 11.59
CA PHE A 273 3.98 -2.03 10.73
C PHE A 273 5.32 -2.44 10.13
N ALA A 274 5.43 -3.69 9.69
CA ALA A 274 6.61 -4.18 9.00
C ALA A 274 6.38 -4.18 7.47
N TYR A 275 7.45 -4.07 6.69
CA TYR A 275 7.44 -4.15 5.23
C TYR A 275 8.76 -4.75 4.69
N ASP A 276 8.83 -5.14 3.42
CA ASP A 276 10.10 -5.55 2.78
C ASP A 276 10.98 -4.33 2.53
N CYS A 277 12.20 -4.29 3.08
CA CYS A 277 13.14 -3.19 2.91
C CYS A 277 13.53 -2.90 1.45
N LYS A 278 13.29 -3.83 0.51
CA LYS A 278 13.57 -3.62 -0.91
C LYS A 278 12.60 -2.66 -1.59
N ASP A 279 11.43 -2.42 -1.00
CA ASP A 279 10.40 -1.56 -1.54
C ASP A 279 9.96 -0.52 -0.51
N LYS A 280 9.39 0.59 -0.96
CA LYS A 280 8.75 1.56 -0.06
C LYS A 280 7.26 1.25 0.01
N PRO A 281 6.63 1.34 1.19
CA PRO A 281 5.22 0.99 1.32
C PRO A 281 4.32 2.01 0.62
N ASP A 282 3.29 1.51 -0.07
CA ASP A 282 2.25 2.33 -0.71
C ASP A 282 1.03 2.43 0.22
N LEU A 283 0.90 3.53 0.98
CA LEU A 283 -0.09 3.63 2.05
C LEU A 283 -1.41 4.27 1.60
N TYR A 284 -2.52 3.59 1.84
CA TYR A 284 -3.87 4.09 1.61
C TYR A 284 -4.62 4.21 2.92
N PHE A 285 -5.28 5.35 3.13
CA PHE A 285 -6.01 5.67 4.35
C PHE A 285 -7.49 5.88 4.06
N TRP A 286 -8.34 5.36 4.95
CA TRP A 286 -9.76 5.72 4.99
C TRP A 286 -10.23 5.85 6.44
N VAL A 287 -11.22 6.70 6.66
CA VAL A 287 -11.61 7.16 8.00
C VAL A 287 -13.09 6.89 8.22
N GLU A 288 -13.38 6.35 9.41
CA GLU A 288 -14.72 6.33 9.97
C GLU A 288 -14.78 7.22 11.22
N GLN A 289 -15.91 7.87 11.42
CA GLN A 289 -16.20 8.64 12.63
C GLN A 289 -17.42 8.06 13.32
N PHE A 290 -17.35 7.96 14.64
CA PHE A 290 -18.46 7.57 15.49
C PHE A 290 -19.28 8.81 15.84
N ASN A 291 -20.48 8.89 15.30
CA ASN A 291 -21.47 9.91 15.64
C ASN A 291 -22.88 9.31 15.58
N GLU A 292 -23.84 9.92 16.29
CA GLU A 292 -25.24 9.46 16.33
C GLU A 292 -25.43 7.97 16.72
N GLY A 293 -24.47 7.41 17.47
CA GLY A 293 -24.52 6.01 17.93
C GLY A 293 -24.05 4.97 16.91
N ALA A 294 -23.50 5.37 15.76
CA ALA A 294 -22.98 4.46 14.74
C ALA A 294 -21.65 4.94 14.13
N TRP A 295 -20.96 4.03 13.44
CA TRP A 295 -19.75 4.36 12.67
C TRP A 295 -20.14 4.78 11.25
N HIS A 296 -19.68 5.95 10.81
CA HIS A 296 -19.93 6.50 9.49
C HIS A 296 -18.61 6.68 8.74
N THR A 297 -18.54 6.24 7.48
CA THR A 297 -17.40 6.55 6.61
C THR A 297 -17.42 8.03 6.23
N VAL A 298 -16.45 8.80 6.71
CA VAL A 298 -16.33 10.25 6.47
C VAL A 298 -15.23 10.60 5.46
N TYR A 299 -14.31 9.66 5.20
CA TYR A 299 -13.25 9.79 4.20
C TYR A 299 -12.93 8.43 3.58
N LYS A 300 -13.09 8.30 2.27
CA LYS A 300 -12.71 7.09 1.54
C LYS A 300 -12.40 7.43 0.09
N PRO A 301 -11.24 8.05 -0.18
CA PRO A 301 -10.82 8.38 -1.54
C PRO A 301 -10.66 7.09 -2.35
N SER A 302 -10.56 7.21 -3.66
CA SER A 302 -10.18 6.08 -4.48
C SER A 302 -8.73 5.66 -4.27
N ILE A 303 -8.38 4.43 -4.65
CA ILE A 303 -7.00 3.91 -4.52
C ILE A 303 -6.03 4.75 -5.38
N GLY A 304 -6.40 5.08 -6.62
CA GLY A 304 -5.51 5.85 -7.49
C GLY A 304 -5.21 7.27 -7.00
N CYS A 305 -6.16 7.91 -6.30
CA CYS A 305 -6.04 9.31 -5.87
C CYS A 305 -5.66 9.47 -4.39
N GLY A 306 -5.94 8.46 -3.56
CA GLY A 306 -5.79 8.51 -2.09
C GLY A 306 -4.61 7.71 -1.54
N THR A 307 -3.86 7.02 -2.39
CA THR A 307 -2.65 6.30 -1.97
C THR A 307 -1.45 7.24 -1.94
N HIS A 308 -0.75 7.22 -0.81
CA HIS A 308 0.55 7.80 -0.61
C HIS A 308 1.61 6.81 -1.13
N TRP A 309 1.91 6.93 -2.43
CA TRP A 309 2.85 6.06 -3.12
C TRP A 309 4.29 6.27 -2.65
N ASN A 310 5.03 5.18 -2.45
CA ASN A 310 6.39 5.16 -1.91
C ASN A 310 6.52 6.00 -0.62
N TYR A 311 5.59 5.82 0.32
CA TYR A 311 5.53 6.60 1.55
C TYR A 311 6.89 6.58 2.27
N GLU A 312 7.37 7.77 2.59
CA GLU A 312 8.61 7.94 3.34
C GLU A 312 8.34 7.71 4.81
N CYS A 313 8.90 6.63 5.33
CA CYS A 313 8.62 6.22 6.68
C CYS A 313 8.95 7.29 7.72
N GLY A 314 8.03 7.52 8.67
CA GLY A 314 8.18 8.51 9.73
C GLY A 314 7.76 9.93 9.34
N THR A 315 7.33 10.16 8.10
CA THR A 315 6.78 11.46 7.68
C THR A 315 5.32 11.61 8.11
N GLU A 316 4.92 12.80 8.56
CA GLU A 316 3.54 13.03 9.00
C GLU A 316 2.56 12.97 7.82
N VAL A 317 1.48 12.19 7.96
CA VAL A 317 0.36 12.18 7.00
C VAL A 317 -0.77 13.08 7.49
N VAL A 318 -1.04 14.17 6.78
CA VAL A 318 -2.19 15.05 7.08
C VAL A 318 -3.35 14.73 6.15
N ILE A 319 -4.46 14.26 6.71
CA ILE A 319 -5.67 13.88 5.98
C ILE A 319 -6.75 14.92 6.21
N ASN A 320 -7.12 15.65 5.16
CA ASN A 320 -8.28 16.53 5.19
C ASN A 320 -9.57 15.72 4.99
N VAL A 321 -10.45 15.75 5.99
CA VAL A 321 -11.71 15.01 6.03
C VAL A 321 -12.89 15.99 6.03
N PRO A 322 -13.30 16.51 4.85
CA PRO A 322 -14.36 17.50 4.78
C PRO A 322 -15.71 16.97 5.29
N GLY A 323 -15.95 15.67 5.16
CA GLY A 323 -17.18 15.01 5.61
C GLY A 323 -17.27 14.72 7.11
N ALA A 324 -16.22 15.02 7.90
CA ALA A 324 -16.23 14.77 9.34
C ALA A 324 -16.84 15.93 10.14
N VAL A 325 -17.21 15.64 11.38
CA VAL A 325 -17.47 16.63 12.42
C VAL A 325 -16.15 16.91 13.16
N ALA A 326 -15.82 18.19 13.34
CA ALA A 326 -14.62 18.57 14.10
C ALA A 326 -14.86 18.44 15.60
N CYS A 327 -13.79 18.27 16.39
CA CYS A 327 -13.87 18.24 17.86
C CYS A 327 -14.32 19.56 18.45
N GLN A 328 -13.90 20.65 17.79
CA GLN A 328 -14.24 22.01 18.16
C GLN A 328 -15.01 22.60 17.00
N GLU A 329 -16.18 23.15 17.31
CA GLU A 329 -16.92 23.94 16.35
C GLU A 329 -16.18 25.26 16.11
N ALA A 330 -16.26 25.77 14.88
CA ALA A 330 -15.80 27.11 14.61
C ALA A 330 -16.58 28.09 15.52
N PRO A 331 -15.96 29.14 16.07
CA PRO A 331 -16.60 30.04 17.03
C PRO A 331 -17.74 30.91 16.45
N TYR A 332 -18.19 30.62 15.23
CA TYR A 332 -19.23 31.34 14.50
C TYR A 332 -20.03 30.35 13.63
N ASP A 333 -21.29 30.70 13.35
CA ASP A 333 -22.16 29.91 12.47
C ASP A 333 -21.64 29.94 11.02
N ILE A 334 -21.33 28.77 10.46
CA ILE A 334 -20.97 28.65 9.04
C ILE A 334 -22.25 28.83 8.20
N PRO A 335 -22.35 29.85 7.32
CA PRO A 335 -23.53 30.04 6.49
C PRO A 335 -23.79 28.81 5.60
N ARG A 336 -25.07 28.43 5.43
CA ARG A 336 -25.45 27.33 4.53
C ARG A 336 -24.89 27.58 3.12
N GLY A 337 -24.12 26.62 2.60
CA GLY A 337 -23.63 26.64 1.21
C GLY A 337 -22.15 26.96 1.02
N VAL A 338 -21.37 27.13 2.10
CA VAL A 338 -19.90 27.22 2.03
C VAL A 338 -19.30 25.83 2.22
N THR A 339 -18.64 25.29 1.19
CA THR A 339 -17.91 24.01 1.20
C THR A 339 -16.42 24.19 1.41
#